data_AF-A0A9N9URE3-F1
#
_entry.id   AF-A0A9N9URE3-F1
#
_cell.length_a   1.000
_cell.length_b   1.000
_cell.length_c   1.000
_cell.angle_alpha   90.00
_cell.angle_beta   90.00
_cell.angle_gamma   90.00
#
_symmetry.space_group_name_H-M   'P 1'
#
loop_
_entity.id
_entity.type
_entity.pdbx_description
1 polymer ?
#
loop_
_entity_poly.entity_id
_entity_poly.type
_entity_poly.pdbx_seq_one_letter_code
_entity_poly.pdbx_strand_id
1 'polypeptide(L)'
;MQFLFKLPQKRFACTTTLPAYWNTSSDLYSLERRAVFYKSWTPLGPVAKGPNAGEDYLNETAQINFIVRRASADWRSLKIFSRDSAFKIDFFPGLEELISKADFSQYPLRRPLKYAPKAKWKTMVDGYQECLHSAYAHPAFAKVYSPASYKVVNHENYS
;
A
#
# COMPACT_ATOMS: atom_id res chain seq x y z
N MET A 1 -2.83 -22.72 -17.69
CA MET A 1 -4.03 -22.15 -18.34
C MET A 1 -4.90 -21.58 -17.23
N GLN A 2 -4.88 -20.26 -17.03
CA GLN A 2 -5.58 -19.62 -15.89
C GLN A 2 -6.75 -18.81 -16.45
N PHE A 3 -7.97 -19.26 -16.17
CA PHE A 3 -9.18 -18.53 -16.52
C PHE A 3 -9.33 -17.34 -15.56
N LEU A 4 -9.06 -16.14 -16.07
CA LEU A 4 -9.38 -14.88 -15.40
C LEU A 4 -10.78 -14.44 -15.84
N PHE A 5 -11.74 -14.43 -14.91
CA PHE A 5 -13.05 -13.83 -15.12
C PHE A 5 -13.06 -12.43 -14.50
N LYS A 6 -13.25 -11.38 -15.32
CA LYS A 6 -13.45 -10.00 -14.86
C LYS A 6 -14.96 -9.80 -14.67
N LEU A 7 -15.39 -9.53 -13.44
CA LEU A 7 -16.77 -9.08 -13.18
C LEU A 7 -17.04 -7.81 -14.02
N PRO A 8 -18.24 -7.62 -14.59
CA PRO A 8 -18.56 -6.43 -15.36
C PRO A 8 -18.39 -5.18 -14.47
N GLN A 9 -17.38 -4.36 -14.77
CA GLN A 9 -17.21 -3.06 -14.15
C GLN A 9 -18.31 -2.14 -14.70
N LYS A 10 -19.33 -1.87 -13.89
CA LYS A 10 -20.32 -0.83 -14.19
C LYS A 10 -19.56 0.49 -14.37
N ARG A 11 -19.86 1.21 -15.46
CA ARG A 11 -19.32 2.57 -15.71
C ARG A 11 -19.48 3.43 -14.45
N PHE A 12 -18.39 3.83 -13.82
CA PHE A 12 -18.41 4.94 -12.88
C PHE A 12 -17.86 6.17 -13.59
N ALA A 13 -18.75 6.87 -14.30
CA ALA A 13 -18.52 8.24 -14.78
C ALA A 13 -18.64 9.25 -13.61
N CYS A 14 -18.20 8.87 -12.42
CA CYS A 14 -18.36 9.68 -11.22
C CYS A 14 -17.10 10.53 -11.05
N THR A 15 -17.16 11.77 -11.52
CA THR A 15 -16.09 12.77 -11.41
C THR A 15 -16.03 13.42 -10.03
N THR A 16 -16.89 12.98 -9.10
CA THR A 16 -16.96 13.51 -7.73
C THR A 16 -16.30 12.54 -6.78
N THR A 17 -15.69 13.07 -5.72
CA THR A 17 -15.15 12.26 -4.62
C THR A 17 -16.25 11.46 -3.92
N LEU A 18 -15.84 10.45 -3.15
CA LEU A 18 -16.78 9.66 -2.36
C LEU A 18 -17.56 10.54 -1.38
N PRO A 19 -18.86 10.26 -1.16
CA PRO A 19 -19.64 10.97 -0.14
C PRO A 19 -18.95 10.94 1.23
N ALA A 20 -19.08 12.01 2.00
CA ALA A 20 -18.34 12.19 3.26
C ALA A 20 -18.46 11.01 4.24
N TYR A 21 -19.60 10.32 4.29
CA TYR A 21 -19.82 9.18 5.17
C TYR A 21 -18.87 8.00 4.90
N TRP A 22 -18.34 7.85 3.69
CA TRP A 22 -17.29 6.87 3.35
C TRP A 22 -15.97 7.14 4.07
N ASN A 23 -15.75 8.39 4.49
CA ASN A 23 -14.56 8.80 5.22
C ASN A 23 -14.81 8.95 6.72
N THR A 24 -16.04 8.80 7.21
CA THR A 24 -16.35 8.97 8.64
C THR A 24 -16.93 7.72 9.30
N SER A 25 -17.69 6.89 8.59
CA SER A 25 -18.35 5.71 9.15
C SER A 25 -17.37 4.62 9.62
N SER A 26 -17.61 4.10 10.83
CA SER A 26 -16.91 2.93 11.38
C SER A 26 -17.30 1.63 10.67
N ASP A 27 -18.56 1.50 10.27
CA ASP A 27 -19.08 0.27 9.68
C ASP A 27 -18.52 0.06 8.27
N LEU A 28 -18.41 1.15 7.51
CA LEU A 28 -17.73 1.11 6.21
C LEU A 28 -16.25 0.79 6.36
N TYR A 29 -15.58 1.32 7.39
CA TYR A 29 -14.20 0.93 7.64
C TYR A 29 -14.05 -0.57 7.96
N SER A 30 -14.97 -1.15 8.74
CA SER A 30 -15.02 -2.59 9.02
C SER A 30 -15.28 -3.42 7.76
N LEU A 31 -16.08 -2.91 6.82
CA LEU A 31 -16.29 -3.52 5.52
C LEU A 31 -15.02 -3.44 4.66
N GLU A 32 -14.38 -2.28 4.57
CA GLU A 32 -13.15 -2.03 3.81
C GLU A 32 -12.01 -2.94 4.27
N ARG A 33 -11.85 -3.15 5.57
CA ARG A 33 -10.89 -4.13 6.12
C ARG A 33 -11.07 -5.52 5.50
N ARG A 34 -12.31 -6.02 5.50
CA ARG A 34 -12.61 -7.38 5.00
C ARG A 34 -12.62 -7.49 3.48
N ALA A 35 -13.03 -6.43 2.79
CA ALA A 35 -13.24 -6.45 1.36
C ALA A 35 -11.98 -6.05 0.56
N VAL A 36 -11.15 -5.16 1.13
CA VAL A 36 -9.94 -4.64 0.50
C VAL A 36 -8.73 -5.26 1.16
N PHE A 37 -8.40 -4.84 2.39
CA PHE A 37 -7.10 -5.16 3.02
C PHE A 37 -6.88 -6.66 3.21
N TYR A 38 -7.92 -7.42 3.56
CA TYR A 38 -7.79 -8.87 3.77
C TYR A 38 -7.75 -9.68 2.47
N LYS A 39 -7.98 -9.03 1.33
CA LYS A 39 -8.02 -9.66 0.01
C LYS A 39 -6.96 -9.09 -0.95
N SER A 40 -6.12 -8.18 -0.46
CA SER A 40 -5.11 -7.48 -1.26
C SER A 40 -3.71 -7.70 -0.71
N TRP A 41 -2.73 -7.79 -1.60
CA TRP A 41 -1.32 -7.78 -1.23
C TRP A 41 -0.90 -6.38 -0.76
N THR A 42 -0.40 -6.27 0.47
CA THR A 42 0.00 -4.98 1.06
C THR A 42 1.52 -4.89 1.19
N PRO A 43 2.18 -3.86 0.65
CA PRO A 43 3.62 -3.68 0.81
C PRO A 43 3.96 -3.28 2.25
N LEU A 44 4.88 -4.00 2.89
CA LEU A 44 5.32 -3.72 4.27
C LEU A 44 6.51 -2.76 4.37
N GLY A 45 7.30 -2.67 3.31
CA GLY A 45 8.46 -1.78 3.23
C GLY A 45 9.64 -2.42 2.50
N PRO A 46 10.77 -1.71 2.43
CA PRO A 46 11.96 -2.21 1.75
C PRO A 46 12.57 -3.37 2.53
N VAL A 47 13.16 -4.30 1.81
CA VAL A 47 13.89 -5.44 2.37
C VAL A 47 14.97 -5.00 3.37
N ALA A 48 15.66 -3.88 3.10
CA ALA A 48 16.69 -3.34 3.98
C ALA A 48 16.16 -2.94 5.38
N LYS A 49 14.84 -2.78 5.56
CA LYS A 49 14.20 -2.52 6.85
C LYS A 49 13.94 -3.79 7.67
N GLY A 50 13.95 -4.96 7.04
CA GLY A 50 13.56 -6.21 7.68
C GLY A 50 14.47 -6.58 8.87
N PRO A 51 13.98 -7.42 9.80
CA PRO A 51 14.76 -7.81 10.99
C PRO A 51 16.02 -8.59 10.63
N ASN A 52 16.95 -8.68 11.58
CA ASN A 52 18.06 -9.63 11.49
C ASN A 52 17.55 -11.08 11.52
N ALA A 53 18.41 -12.02 11.14
CA ALA A 53 18.08 -13.45 11.22
C ALA A 53 17.70 -13.83 12.66
N GLY A 54 16.54 -14.49 12.82
CA GLY A 54 16.01 -14.92 14.12
C GLY A 54 15.27 -13.85 14.93
N GLU A 55 15.32 -12.58 14.55
CA GLU A 55 14.71 -11.48 15.29
C GLU A 55 13.22 -11.30 14.92
N ASP A 56 12.39 -11.08 15.94
CA ASP A 56 10.94 -10.84 15.76
C ASP A 56 10.65 -9.38 15.46
N TYR A 57 10.09 -9.13 14.28
CA TYR A 57 9.62 -7.81 13.87
C TYR A 57 8.10 -7.73 13.97
N LEU A 58 7.61 -7.04 14.99
CA LEU A 58 6.18 -6.84 15.24
C LEU A 58 5.59 -5.81 14.28
N ASN A 59 4.51 -6.19 13.60
CA ASN A 59 3.80 -5.35 12.65
C ASN A 59 2.30 -5.42 12.89
N GLU A 60 1.63 -4.35 12.47
CA GLU A 60 0.18 -4.25 12.46
C GLU A 60 -0.27 -3.69 11.10
N THR A 61 -1.29 -4.30 10.52
CA THR A 61 -1.94 -3.78 9.32
C THR A 61 -3.42 -4.10 9.38
N ALA A 62 -4.27 -3.07 9.22
CA ALA A 62 -5.72 -3.21 9.24
C ALA A 62 -6.27 -3.94 10.49
N GLN A 63 -5.65 -3.67 11.64
CA GLN A 63 -5.87 -4.27 12.96
C GLN A 63 -5.58 -5.77 13.04
N ILE A 64 -4.75 -6.29 12.13
CA ILE A 64 -4.16 -7.62 12.24
C ILE A 64 -2.73 -7.46 12.72
N ASN A 65 -2.40 -8.08 13.84
CA ASN A 65 -1.03 -8.14 14.35
C ASN A 65 -0.34 -9.39 13.83
N PHE A 66 0.88 -9.21 13.33
CA PHE A 66 1.70 -10.32 12.84
C PHE A 66 3.18 -10.05 13.08
N ILE A 67 3.94 -11.12 13.13
CA ILE A 67 5.38 -11.11 13.31
C ILE A 67 6.00 -11.44 11.96
N VAL A 68 7.00 -10.66 11.58
CA VAL A 68 7.87 -10.97 10.45
C VAL A 68 9.22 -11.39 11.03
N ARG A 69 9.74 -12.55 10.61
CA ARG A 69 11.05 -13.05 11.05
C ARG A 69 11.81 -13.62 9.86
N ARG A 70 13.12 -13.41 9.83
CA ARG A 70 14.03 -14.07 8.87
C ARG A 70 14.58 -15.36 9.46
N ALA A 71 14.65 -16.42 8.66
CA ALA A 71 15.32 -17.65 9.07
C ALA A 71 16.85 -17.60 8.85
N SER A 72 17.33 -16.79 7.90
CA SER A 72 18.74 -16.61 7.59
C SER A 72 19.06 -15.14 7.27
N ALA A 73 20.33 -14.83 7.00
CA ALA A 73 20.72 -13.48 6.57
C ALA A 73 20.05 -13.04 5.26
N ASP A 74 19.72 -14.00 4.38
CA ASP A 74 19.01 -13.73 3.14
C ASP A 74 17.56 -13.32 3.44
N TRP A 75 17.12 -12.23 2.83
CA TRP A 75 15.77 -11.73 2.97
C TRP A 75 14.72 -12.64 2.37
N ARG A 76 15.10 -13.52 1.42
CA ARG A 76 14.19 -14.53 0.86
C ARG A 76 13.71 -15.54 1.90
N SER A 77 14.39 -15.62 3.04
CA SER A 77 14.00 -16.46 4.17
C SER A 77 12.92 -15.85 5.08
N LEU A 78 12.36 -14.68 4.70
CA LEU A 78 11.30 -14.01 5.45
C LEU A 78 10.06 -14.90 5.57
N LYS A 79 9.58 -15.06 6.80
CA LYS A 79 8.34 -15.75 7.12
C LYS A 79 7.47 -14.85 7.98
N ILE A 80 6.16 -14.96 7.77
CA ILE A 80 5.16 -14.22 8.52
C ILE A 80 4.46 -15.20 9.47
N PHE A 81 4.36 -14.80 10.73
CA PHE A 81 3.73 -15.57 11.79
C PHE A 81 2.57 -14.74 12.34
N SER A 82 1.36 -15.27 12.23
CA SER A 82 0.18 -14.70 12.90
C SER A 82 0.03 -15.33 14.28
N ARG A 83 -0.33 -14.52 15.30
CA ARG A 83 -0.78 -15.06 16.59
C ARG A 83 -2.22 -15.55 16.53
N ASP A 84 -3.02 -14.95 15.64
CA ASP A 84 -4.40 -15.35 15.40
C ASP A 84 -4.47 -16.33 14.24
N SER A 85 -4.83 -17.58 14.53
CA SER A 85 -5.03 -18.64 13.54
C SER A 85 -6.20 -18.37 12.58
N ALA A 86 -7.03 -17.38 12.89
CA ALA A 86 -8.14 -16.94 12.03
C ALA A 86 -7.68 -16.29 10.72
N PHE A 87 -6.44 -15.79 10.64
CA PHE A 87 -5.90 -15.12 9.46
C PHE A 87 -4.66 -15.84 8.95
N LYS A 88 -4.76 -16.38 7.74
CA LYS A 88 -3.60 -16.88 7.00
C LYS A 88 -2.95 -15.70 6.29
N ILE A 89 -1.71 -15.39 6.66
CA ILE A 89 -0.92 -14.34 6.02
C ILE A 89 0.17 -15.02 5.21
N ASP A 90 0.01 -15.00 3.89
CA ASP A 90 0.95 -15.58 2.95
C ASP A 90 1.89 -14.52 2.38
N PHE A 91 3.00 -14.97 1.79
CA PHE A 91 3.86 -14.13 0.95
C PHE A 91 3.34 -14.13 -0.48
N PHE A 92 3.51 -13.03 -1.22
CA PHE A 92 3.01 -12.93 -2.60
C PHE A 92 3.74 -13.93 -3.51
N PRO A 93 3.06 -14.96 -4.06
CA PRO A 93 3.70 -15.93 -4.93
C PRO A 93 4.04 -15.24 -6.26
N GLY A 94 5.34 -15.14 -6.57
CA GLY A 94 5.84 -14.46 -7.76
C GLY A 94 6.42 -13.07 -7.50
N LEU A 95 6.56 -12.66 -6.23
CA LEU A 95 7.24 -11.40 -5.91
C LEU A 95 8.67 -11.38 -6.46
N GLU A 96 9.42 -12.49 -6.31
CA GLU A 96 10.82 -12.59 -6.74
C GLU A 96 10.97 -12.38 -8.24
N GLU A 97 10.04 -12.92 -9.03
CA GLU A 97 10.03 -12.73 -10.48
C GLU A 97 9.68 -11.28 -10.84
N LEU A 98 8.66 -10.71 -10.18
CA LEU A 98 8.22 -9.32 -10.40
C LEU A 98 9.35 -8.31 -10.16
N ILE A 99 10.14 -8.52 -9.11
CA ILE A 99 11.21 -7.60 -8.70
C ILE A 99 12.59 -7.97 -9.27
N SER A 100 12.70 -9.06 -10.05
CA SER A 100 13.96 -9.59 -10.58
C SER A 100 14.78 -8.58 -11.40
N LYS A 101 14.13 -7.58 -11.97
CA LYS A 101 14.76 -6.53 -12.80
C LYS A 101 15.59 -5.53 -12.00
N ALA A 102 15.43 -5.47 -10.68
CA ALA A 102 16.13 -4.51 -9.85
C ALA A 102 16.58 -5.16 -8.55
N ASP A 103 17.84 -4.92 -8.18
CA ASP A 103 18.32 -5.29 -6.84
C ASP A 103 17.92 -4.21 -5.83
N PHE A 104 16.91 -4.50 -5.02
CA PHE A 104 16.48 -3.59 -3.95
C PHE A 104 17.37 -3.66 -2.70
N SER A 105 18.28 -4.63 -2.61
CA SER A 105 19.18 -4.77 -1.46
C SER A 105 20.33 -3.76 -1.47
N GLN A 106 20.67 -3.22 -2.65
CA GLN A 106 21.70 -2.18 -2.80
C GLN A 106 21.31 -0.82 -2.19
N TYR A 107 20.03 -0.60 -1.87
CA TYR A 107 19.53 0.66 -1.34
C TYR A 107 19.39 0.59 0.19
N PRO A 108 20.36 1.10 0.96
CA PRO A 108 20.28 1.09 2.41
C PRO A 108 19.13 2.00 2.88
N LEU A 109 18.43 1.55 3.93
CA LEU A 109 17.40 2.36 4.56
C LEU A 109 18.07 3.53 5.29
N ARG A 110 17.95 4.75 4.73
CA ARG A 110 18.49 5.96 5.37
C ARG A 110 17.73 6.36 6.63
N ARG A 111 16.41 6.52 6.51
CA ARG A 111 15.55 7.00 7.61
C ARG A 111 14.11 6.54 7.40
N PRO A 112 13.55 5.70 8.29
CA PRO A 112 12.13 5.45 8.29
C PRO A 112 11.37 6.65 8.89
N LEU A 113 10.25 7.02 8.29
CA LEU A 113 9.32 8.01 8.82
C LEU A 113 7.97 7.32 9.07
N LYS A 114 7.37 7.58 10.23
CA LYS A 114 6.06 7.06 10.61
C LYS A 114 5.16 8.22 11.02
N TYR A 115 3.98 8.27 10.42
CA TYR A 115 2.97 9.28 10.69
C TYR A 115 1.67 8.59 11.09
N ALA A 116 0.95 9.18 12.04
CA ALA A 116 -0.39 8.74 12.44
C ALA A 116 -1.39 9.88 12.13
N PRO A 117 -1.69 10.14 10.85
CA PRO A 117 -2.60 11.21 10.47
C PRO A 117 -4.00 10.95 10.99
N LYS A 118 -4.72 12.00 11.40
CA LYS A 118 -6.14 11.95 11.74
C LYS A 118 -7.00 12.01 10.47
N ALA A 119 -6.81 11.02 9.59
CA ALA A 119 -7.52 10.91 8.31
C ALA A 119 -7.77 9.43 7.97
N LYS A 120 -8.70 9.17 7.04
CA LYS A 120 -8.87 7.82 6.49
C LYS A 120 -7.83 7.58 5.40
N TRP A 121 -7.54 6.29 5.17
CA TRP A 121 -6.56 5.86 4.17
C TRP A 121 -6.92 6.35 2.75
N LYS A 122 -8.22 6.37 2.41
CA LYS A 122 -8.70 6.86 1.11
C LYS A 122 -8.35 8.33 0.88
N THR A 123 -8.51 9.19 1.88
CA THR A 123 -8.13 10.61 1.79
C THR A 123 -6.63 10.78 1.51
N MET A 124 -5.79 9.91 2.06
CA MET A 124 -4.35 9.92 1.76
C MET A 124 -4.07 9.48 0.31
N VAL A 125 -4.80 8.48 -0.18
CA VAL A 125 -4.69 8.01 -1.57
C VAL A 125 -5.17 9.09 -2.54
N ASP A 126 -6.32 9.71 -2.29
CA ASP A 126 -6.88 10.78 -3.12
C ASP A 126 -5.89 11.94 -3.26
N GLY A 127 -5.25 12.36 -2.16
CA GLY A 127 -4.23 13.41 -2.19
C GLY A 127 -2.94 13.00 -2.90
N TYR A 128 -2.58 11.71 -2.92
CA TYR A 128 -1.40 11.24 -3.64
C TYR A 128 -1.63 11.12 -5.16
N GLN A 129 -2.87 10.87 -5.58
CA GLN A 129 -3.24 10.70 -6.99
C GLN A 129 -3.31 12.02 -7.78
N GLU A 130 -3.03 13.16 -7.16
CA GLU A 130 -3.09 14.48 -7.80
C GLU A 130 -1.91 15.39 -7.43
N CYS A 131 -1.64 16.36 -8.31
CA CYS A 131 -0.65 17.42 -8.09
C CYS A 131 -1.26 18.82 -8.04
N LEU A 132 -2.60 18.93 -8.03
CA LEU A 132 -3.32 20.20 -7.95
C LEU A 132 -2.95 20.97 -6.67
N HIS A 133 -2.79 20.30 -5.54
CA HIS A 133 -2.41 20.96 -4.28
C HIS A 133 -0.92 21.35 -4.23
N SER A 134 -0.08 20.80 -5.11
CA SER A 134 1.38 20.88 -4.97
C SER A 134 1.93 22.30 -5.10
N ALA A 135 1.28 23.15 -5.90
CA ALA A 135 1.67 24.56 -6.05
C ALA A 135 1.56 25.35 -4.74
N TYR A 136 0.62 24.99 -3.87
CA TYR A 136 0.29 25.74 -2.65
C TYR A 136 0.83 25.07 -1.39
N ALA A 137 0.79 23.74 -1.32
CA ALA A 137 1.14 23.01 -0.10
C ALA A 137 2.61 22.55 -0.06
N HIS A 138 3.32 22.50 -1.20
CA HIS A 138 4.72 22.05 -1.27
C HIS A 138 5.65 23.08 -1.94
N PRO A 139 5.94 24.24 -1.30
CA PRO A 139 6.71 25.32 -1.93
C PRO A 139 8.11 24.91 -2.41
N ALA A 140 8.76 23.96 -1.72
CA ALA A 140 10.06 23.44 -2.12
C ALA A 140 9.96 22.54 -3.36
N PHE A 141 8.89 21.75 -3.46
CA PHE A 141 8.65 20.85 -4.60
C PHE A 141 8.23 21.63 -5.85
N ALA A 142 7.38 22.65 -5.69
CA ALA A 142 6.89 23.51 -6.78
C ALA A 142 8.01 24.29 -7.51
N LYS A 143 9.20 24.43 -6.90
CA LYS A 143 10.38 25.03 -7.55
C LYS A 143 11.05 24.10 -8.56
N VAL A 144 10.92 22.78 -8.37
CA VAL A 144 11.58 21.75 -9.20
C VAL A 144 10.60 21.14 -10.18
N TYR A 145 9.34 21.01 -9.78
CA TYR A 145 8.25 20.53 -10.61
C TYR A 145 7.26 21.66 -10.85
N SER A 146 7.07 22.07 -12.10
CA SER A 146 6.08 23.10 -12.47
C SER A 146 4.67 22.51 -12.41
N PRO A 147 3.84 22.84 -11.41
CA PRO A 147 2.51 22.25 -11.28
C PRO A 147 1.55 22.76 -12.37
N ALA A 148 1.92 23.81 -13.10
CA ALA A 148 1.09 24.43 -14.14
C ALA A 148 0.95 23.57 -15.42
N SER A 149 1.72 22.49 -15.57
CA SER A 149 1.71 21.65 -16.78
C SER A 149 1.09 20.26 -16.61
N TYR A 150 0.37 19.98 -15.52
CA TYR A 150 -0.25 18.67 -15.33
C TYR A 150 -1.48 18.48 -16.23
N LYS A 151 -1.60 17.29 -16.85
CA LYS A 151 -2.74 16.89 -17.69
C LYS A 151 -3.40 15.67 -17.08
N VAL A 152 -4.71 15.72 -16.87
CA VAL A 152 -5.51 14.55 -16.45
C VAL A 152 -5.95 13.79 -17.70
N VAL A 153 -5.56 12.52 -17.78
CA VAL A 153 -6.03 11.60 -18.83
C VAL A 153 -6.76 10.46 -18.14
N ASN A 154 -8.06 10.37 -18.36
CA ASN A 154 -8.87 9.29 -17.81
C ASN A 154 -8.67 8.04 -18.66
N HIS A 155 -8.22 6.95 -18.04
CA HIS A 155 -8.07 5.65 -18.68
C HIS A 155 -9.16 4.70 -18.21
N GLU A 156 -9.73 3.89 -19.12
CA GLU A 156 -10.90 3.06 -18.82
C GLU A 156 -10.65 1.95 -17.77
N ASN A 157 -9.41 1.49 -17.66
CA ASN A 157 -9.03 0.34 -16.82
C ASN A 157 -8.10 0.70 -15.65
N TYR A 158 -7.76 1.98 -15.51
CA TYR A 158 -6.81 2.46 -14.52
C TYR A 158 -7.38 3.73 -13.90
N SER A 159 -7.78 3.62 -12.64
CA SER A 159 -8.03 4.73 -11.73
C SER A 159 -6.83 4.89 -10.80
#